data_AF-A0A6S7HAA4-F1
#
_entry.id   AF-A0A6S7HAA4-F1
#
_cell.length_a   1.000
_cell.length_b   1.000
_cell.length_c   1.000
_cell.angle_alpha   90.00
_cell.angle_beta   90.00
_cell.angle_gamma   90.00
#
_symmetry.space_group_name_H-M   'P 1'
#
loop_
_entity.id
_entity.type
_entity.pdbx_description
1 polymer ?
#
loop_
_entity_poly.entity_id
_entity_poly.type
_entity_poly.pdbx_seq_one_letter_code
_entity_poly.pdbx_strand_id
1 'polypeptide(L)'
;MPDTVKGLKEANKALRSEIEELKSQLNEVSQNITSQTNKKPAIEDQPQVMSNDHNKAVEFIGKQYDDLDAFRKQATQDIKKIASRLDKFSRSCDEIYEAIEAIETYSYQYNIKIVGLPPVNDKESSDVTAALCVKLFSALRVNDVSLQDIDTAHHVPKRNRNSPASPDPIICKFVRRLVKTKSWRQDVKYTI
;
A
#
# COMPACT_ATOMS: atom_id res chain seq x y z
N MET A 1 -19.88 -42.00 -49.28
CA MET A 1 -19.03 -41.05 -50.04
C MET A 1 -19.76 -40.14 -51.05
N PRO A 2 -21.02 -40.38 -51.49
CA PRO A 2 -21.74 -39.42 -52.36
C PRO A 2 -22.14 -38.10 -51.67
N ASP A 3 -22.47 -38.14 -50.37
CA ASP A 3 -23.01 -36.98 -49.64
C ASP A 3 -21.95 -35.90 -49.37
N THR A 4 -20.69 -36.31 -49.22
CA THR A 4 -19.55 -35.40 -49.03
C THR A 4 -19.25 -34.58 -50.28
N VAL A 5 -19.44 -35.17 -51.47
CA VAL A 5 -19.21 -34.50 -52.77
C VAL A 5 -20.30 -33.48 -53.09
N LYS A 6 -21.56 -33.74 -52.67
CA LYS A 6 -22.66 -32.78 -52.82
C LYS A 6 -22.45 -31.54 -51.93
N GLY A 7 -22.09 -31.74 -50.66
CA GLY A 7 -21.80 -30.63 -49.74
C GLY A 7 -20.62 -29.76 -50.21
N LEU A 8 -19.57 -30.37 -50.75
CA LEU A 8 -18.43 -29.65 -51.35
C LEU A 8 -18.81 -28.85 -52.61
N LYS A 9 -19.79 -29.31 -53.38
CA LYS A 9 -20.30 -28.58 -54.56
C LYS A 9 -21.14 -27.37 -54.16
N GLU A 10 -21.98 -27.48 -53.13
CA GLU A 10 -22.76 -26.35 -52.61
C GLU A 10 -21.85 -25.29 -51.99
N ALA A 11 -20.88 -25.70 -51.16
CA ALA A 11 -19.89 -24.77 -50.60
C ALA A 11 -19.08 -24.04 -51.69
N ASN A 12 -18.67 -24.74 -52.75
CA ASN A 12 -18.01 -24.09 -53.89
C ASN A 12 -18.92 -23.10 -54.63
N LYS A 13 -20.22 -23.39 -54.74
CA LYS A 13 -21.17 -22.47 -55.36
C LYS A 13 -21.36 -21.20 -54.51
N ALA A 14 -21.45 -21.37 -53.18
CA ALA A 14 -21.53 -20.24 -52.25
C ALA A 14 -20.28 -19.35 -52.31
N LEU A 15 -19.08 -19.94 -52.25
CA LEU A 15 -17.81 -19.21 -52.37
C LEU A 15 -17.68 -18.46 -53.70
N ARG A 16 -18.15 -19.05 -54.81
CA ARG A 16 -18.15 -18.37 -56.12
C ARG A 16 -19.06 -17.15 -56.11
N SER A 17 -20.24 -17.25 -55.48
CA SER A 17 -21.17 -16.11 -55.33
C SER A 17 -20.53 -14.99 -54.50
N GLU A 18 -19.87 -15.33 -53.39
CA GLU A 18 -19.22 -14.36 -52.51
C GLU A 18 -18.04 -13.66 -53.21
N ILE A 19 -17.24 -14.39 -53.99
CA ILE A 19 -16.16 -13.81 -54.81
C ILE A 19 -16.72 -12.84 -55.85
N GLU A 20 -17.87 -13.15 -56.45
CA GLU A 20 -18.50 -12.32 -57.48
C GLU A 20 -19.06 -11.03 -56.87
N GLU A 21 -19.65 -11.11 -55.67
CA GLU A 21 -20.12 -9.96 -54.90
C GLU A 21 -18.96 -9.06 -54.45
N LEU A 22 -17.89 -9.64 -53.87
CA LEU A 22 -16.70 -8.88 -53.46
C LEU A 22 -16.02 -8.21 -54.65
N LYS A 23 -15.99 -8.86 -55.82
CA LYS A 23 -15.48 -8.24 -57.06
C LYS A 23 -16.35 -7.06 -57.50
N SER A 24 -17.67 -7.15 -57.36
CA SER A 24 -18.57 -6.04 -57.65
C SER A 24 -18.30 -4.86 -56.72
N GLN A 25 -18.21 -5.10 -55.42
CA GLN A 25 -17.90 -4.06 -54.42
C GLN A 25 -16.53 -3.42 -54.67
N LEU A 26 -15.51 -4.22 -55.02
CA LEU A 26 -14.18 -3.71 -55.35
C LEU A 26 -14.19 -2.85 -56.61
N ASN A 27 -14.95 -3.23 -57.63
CA ASN A 27 -15.13 -2.43 -58.84
C ASN A 27 -15.87 -1.11 -58.55
N GLU A 28 -16.88 -1.13 -57.69
CA GLU A 28 -17.62 0.07 -57.30
C GLU A 28 -16.75 1.05 -56.50
N VAL A 29 -15.96 0.54 -55.55
CA VAL A 29 -14.96 1.35 -54.83
C VAL A 29 -13.90 1.88 -55.78
N SER A 30 -13.41 1.07 -56.71
CA SER A 30 -12.42 1.49 -57.71
C SER A 30 -12.98 2.56 -58.66
N GLN A 31 -14.24 2.43 -59.08
CA GLN A 31 -14.94 3.45 -59.85
C GLN A 31 -15.16 4.74 -59.06
N ASN A 32 -15.50 4.65 -57.77
CA ASN A 32 -15.66 5.82 -56.91
C ASN A 32 -14.35 6.57 -56.70
N ILE A 33 -13.23 5.85 -56.48
CA ILE A 33 -11.89 6.44 -56.40
C ILE A 33 -11.54 7.10 -57.74
N THR A 34 -11.75 6.41 -58.86
CA THR A 34 -11.46 6.94 -60.21
C THR A 34 -12.31 8.17 -60.54
N SER A 35 -13.58 8.18 -60.11
CA SER A 35 -14.49 9.31 -60.28
C SER A 35 -14.12 10.50 -59.39
N GLN A 36 -13.55 10.25 -58.21
CA GLN A 36 -12.99 11.30 -57.35
C GLN A 36 -11.67 11.85 -57.91
N THR A 37 -10.83 11.03 -58.54
CA THR A 37 -9.60 11.49 -59.21
C THR A 37 -9.88 12.25 -60.50
N ASN A 38 -10.92 11.88 -61.26
CA ASN A 38 -11.29 12.52 -62.53
C ASN A 38 -12.12 13.81 -62.38
N LYS A 39 -12.52 14.20 -61.16
CA LYS A 39 -13.12 15.51 -60.86
C LYS A 39 -12.08 16.63 -60.62
N LYS A 40 -10.81 16.40 -60.95
CA LYS A 40 -9.81 17.48 -61.06
C LYS A 40 -10.00 18.21 -62.39
N PRO A 41 -10.13 19.55 -62.42
CA PRO A 41 -9.97 20.29 -63.67
C PRO A 41 -8.52 20.13 -64.14
N ALA A 42 -8.34 20.00 -65.45
CA ALA A 42 -7.04 19.97 -66.09
C ALA A 42 -6.26 21.26 -65.80
N ILE A 43 -5.25 21.18 -64.93
CA ILE A 43 -4.16 22.14 -64.85
C ILE A 43 -2.87 21.33 -64.68
N GLU A 44 -1.94 21.62 -65.58
CA GLU A 44 -0.58 21.08 -65.70
C GLU A 44 0.20 21.08 -64.38
N ASP A 45 1.13 20.12 -64.27
CA ASP A 45 2.30 20.07 -63.37
C ASP A 45 2.31 21.09 -62.22
N GLN A 46 1.69 20.71 -61.09
CA GLN A 46 2.06 21.29 -59.80
C GLN A 46 1.84 20.27 -58.66
N PRO A 47 2.75 20.21 -57.66
CA PRO A 47 2.62 19.32 -56.52
C PRO A 47 1.26 19.57 -55.88
N GLN A 48 0.57 18.53 -55.39
CA GLN A 48 -0.65 18.73 -54.62
C GLN A 48 -0.35 19.65 -53.42
N VAL A 49 -0.65 20.94 -53.58
CA VAL A 49 -0.62 21.90 -52.50
C VAL A 49 -1.82 21.54 -51.64
N MET A 50 -1.61 20.65 -50.67
CA MET A 50 -2.40 20.61 -49.44
C MET A 50 -2.69 22.07 -49.08
N SER A 51 -3.97 22.45 -48.92
CA SER A 51 -4.31 23.86 -48.71
C SER A 51 -3.43 24.43 -47.60
N ASN A 52 -2.87 25.63 -47.80
CA ASN A 52 -1.92 26.23 -46.88
C ASN A 52 -2.49 26.29 -45.43
N ASP A 53 -3.82 26.35 -45.31
CA ASP A 53 -4.55 26.28 -44.05
C ASP A 53 -4.57 24.88 -43.42
N HIS A 54 -4.63 23.81 -44.21
CA HIS A 54 -4.52 22.44 -43.69
C HIS A 54 -3.12 22.18 -43.12
N ASN A 55 -2.06 22.62 -43.81
CA ASN A 55 -0.70 22.48 -43.29
C ASN A 55 -0.48 23.26 -41.99
N LYS A 56 -1.02 24.48 -41.90
CA LYS A 56 -1.00 25.27 -40.66
C LYS A 56 -1.79 24.61 -39.52
N ALA A 57 -2.94 24.00 -39.82
CA ALA A 57 -3.72 23.28 -38.82
C ALA A 57 -2.98 22.06 -38.28
N VAL A 58 -2.31 21.30 -39.16
CA VAL A 58 -1.49 20.15 -38.77
C VAL A 58 -0.27 20.59 -37.93
N GLU A 59 0.42 21.66 -38.32
CA GLU A 59 1.54 22.21 -37.56
C GLU A 59 1.09 22.72 -36.17
N PHE A 60 -0.06 23.40 -36.10
CA PHE A 60 -0.64 23.84 -34.84
C PHE A 60 -0.96 22.67 -33.90
N ILE A 61 -1.59 21.61 -34.42
CA ILE A 61 -1.87 20.40 -33.63
C ILE A 61 -0.58 19.68 -33.23
N GLY A 62 0.41 19.62 -34.12
CA GLY A 62 1.72 19.04 -33.83
C GLY A 62 2.40 19.73 -32.66
N LYS A 63 2.42 21.08 -32.65
CA LYS A 63 2.97 21.86 -31.55
C LYS A 63 2.25 21.61 -30.22
N GLN A 64 0.92 21.57 -30.24
CA GLN A 64 0.12 21.26 -29.04
C GLN A 64 0.40 19.86 -28.51
N TYR A 65 0.64 18.90 -29.41
CA TYR A 65 1.03 17.53 -29.04
C TYR A 65 2.43 17.50 -28.41
N ASP A 66 3.40 18.21 -28.99
CA ASP A 66 4.76 18.29 -28.46
C ASP A 66 4.78 18.93 -27.05
N ASP A 67 4.00 20.00 -26.86
CA ASP A 67 3.84 20.66 -25.56
C ASP A 67 3.21 19.70 -24.52
N LEU A 68 2.19 18.93 -24.92
CA LEU A 68 1.58 17.89 -24.09
C LEU A 68 2.56 16.75 -23.76
N ASP A 69 3.36 16.32 -24.73
CA ASP A 69 4.37 15.27 -24.54
C ASP A 69 5.48 15.73 -23.59
N ALA A 70 5.94 16.98 -23.75
CA ALA A 70 6.90 17.61 -22.85
C ALA A 70 6.33 17.71 -21.42
N PHE A 71 5.09 18.15 -21.26
CA PHE A 71 4.42 18.18 -19.96
C PHE A 71 4.29 16.79 -19.35
N ARG A 72 3.86 15.78 -20.14
CA ARG A 72 3.75 14.39 -19.68
C ARG A 72 5.10 13.86 -19.19
N LYS A 73 6.18 14.12 -19.92
CA LYS A 73 7.54 13.74 -19.53
C LYS A 73 7.93 14.40 -18.20
N GLN A 74 7.69 15.69 -18.05
CA GLN A 74 8.00 16.43 -16.82
C GLN A 74 7.19 15.91 -15.63
N ALA A 75 5.87 15.78 -15.78
CA ALA A 75 5.00 15.24 -14.73
C ALA A 75 5.43 13.83 -14.30
N THR A 76 5.82 12.98 -15.25
CA THR A 76 6.32 11.63 -14.96
C THR A 76 7.63 11.68 -14.16
N GLN A 77 8.54 12.61 -14.48
CA GLN A 77 9.77 12.79 -13.72
C GLN A 77 9.50 13.27 -12.29
N ASP A 78 8.58 14.22 -12.12
CA ASP A 78 8.22 14.76 -10.82
C ASP A 78 7.53 13.70 -9.94
N ILE A 79 6.64 12.88 -10.51
CA ILE A 79 6.03 11.74 -9.82
C ILE A 79 7.09 10.76 -9.36
N LYS A 80 8.06 10.40 -10.23
CA LYS A 80 9.17 9.51 -9.86
C LYS A 80 10.02 10.10 -8.73
N LYS A 81 10.28 11.40 -8.77
CA LYS A 81 11.03 12.10 -7.72
C LYS A 81 10.27 12.08 -6.40
N ILE A 82 8.97 12.34 -6.41
CA ILE A 82 8.12 12.27 -5.21
C ILE A 82 8.08 10.84 -4.66
N ALA A 83 7.88 9.83 -5.50
CA ALA A 83 7.89 8.43 -5.09
C ALA A 83 9.21 8.06 -4.39
N SER A 84 10.36 8.43 -4.99
CA SER A 84 11.67 8.17 -4.37
C SER A 84 11.89 8.88 -3.03
N ARG A 85 11.29 10.05 -2.83
CA ARG A 85 11.33 10.78 -1.54
C ARG A 85 10.45 10.11 -0.51
N LEU A 86 9.28 9.63 -0.92
CA LEU A 86 8.36 8.90 -0.05
C LEU A 86 8.99 7.59 0.42
N ASP A 87 9.67 6.85 -0.46
CA ASP A 87 10.39 5.63 -0.09
C ASP A 87 11.48 5.89 0.95
N LYS A 88 12.25 6.98 0.78
CA LYS A 88 13.28 7.39 1.76
C LYS A 88 12.65 7.77 3.09
N PHE A 89 11.54 8.50 3.05
CA PHE A 89 10.81 8.90 4.25
C PHE A 89 10.27 7.69 5.00
N SER A 90 9.66 6.73 4.28
CA SER A 90 9.16 5.48 4.85
C SER A 90 10.28 4.72 5.58
N ARG A 91 11.44 4.54 4.94
CA ARG A 91 12.60 3.87 5.57
C ARG A 91 13.08 4.61 6.81
N SER A 92 13.10 5.94 6.79
CA SER A 92 13.47 6.72 7.97
C SER A 92 12.45 6.56 9.10
N CYS A 93 11.16 6.44 8.79
CA CYS A 93 10.14 6.12 9.80
C CYS A 93 10.35 4.73 10.39
N ASP A 94 10.67 3.73 9.55
CA ASP A 94 10.97 2.37 10.01
C ASP A 94 12.21 2.36 10.92
N GLU A 95 13.29 3.04 10.52
CA GLU A 95 14.49 3.18 11.35
C GLU A 95 14.22 3.86 12.70
N ILE A 96 13.38 4.90 12.73
CA ILE A 96 12.97 5.57 13.96
C ILE A 96 12.12 4.63 14.83
N TYR A 97 11.20 3.88 14.22
CA TYR A 97 10.36 2.91 14.92
C TYR A 97 11.22 1.84 15.61
N GLU A 98 12.14 1.23 14.88
CA GLU A 98 13.08 0.24 15.41
C GLU A 98 13.96 0.83 16.52
N ALA A 99 14.42 2.08 16.36
CA ALA A 99 15.19 2.75 17.40
C ALA A 99 14.36 2.99 18.67
N ILE A 100 13.10 3.39 18.53
CA ILE A 100 12.17 3.55 19.66
C ILE A 100 11.94 2.19 20.33
N GLU A 101 11.65 1.15 19.55
CA GLU A 101 11.42 -0.20 20.09
C GLU A 101 12.65 -0.71 20.84
N ALA A 102 13.86 -0.46 20.32
CA ALA A 102 15.10 -0.81 21.01
C ALA A 102 15.28 -0.03 22.33
N ILE A 103 14.98 1.28 22.34
CA ILE A 103 15.04 2.11 23.55
C ILE A 103 14.00 1.65 24.57
N GLU A 104 12.76 1.40 24.15
CA GLU A 104 11.68 0.94 25.01
C GLU A 104 11.98 -0.45 25.58
N THR A 105 12.46 -1.37 24.74
CA THR A 105 12.87 -2.72 25.17
C THR A 105 13.97 -2.65 26.22
N TYR A 106 14.97 -1.77 26.03
CA TYR A 106 16.03 -1.55 27.01
C TYR A 106 15.50 -0.91 28.31
N SER A 107 14.66 0.11 28.19
CA SER A 107 14.09 0.86 29.32
C SER A 107 13.13 0.03 30.17
N TYR A 108 12.30 -0.80 29.53
CA TYR A 108 11.29 -1.64 30.16
C TYR A 108 11.76 -3.07 30.39
N GLN A 109 13.02 -3.39 30.09
CA GLN A 109 13.56 -4.74 30.19
C GLN A 109 13.28 -5.39 31.55
N TYR A 110 13.27 -4.59 32.62
CA TYR A 110 13.07 -5.03 34.02
C TYR A 110 11.76 -4.51 34.64
N ASN A 111 10.84 -4.03 33.82
CA ASN A 111 9.51 -3.63 34.26
C ASN A 111 8.54 -4.80 34.13
N ILE A 112 7.67 -4.92 35.12
CA ILE A 112 6.52 -5.83 35.13
C ILE A 112 5.28 -4.97 35.24
N LYS A 113 4.31 -5.21 34.35
CA LYS A 113 2.99 -4.58 34.40
C LYS A 113 2.01 -5.53 35.09
N ILE A 114 1.47 -5.09 36.21
CA ILE A 114 0.46 -5.82 36.98
C ILE A 114 -0.88 -5.13 36.74
N VAL A 115 -1.89 -5.89 36.32
CA VAL A 115 -3.23 -5.38 36.00
C VAL A 115 -4.24 -5.97 36.97
N GLY A 116 -5.22 -5.17 37.39
CA GLY A 116 -6.33 -5.63 38.23
C GLY A 116 -6.04 -5.66 39.73
N LEU A 117 -4.86 -5.19 40.16
CA LEU A 117 -4.54 -5.04 41.57
C LEU A 117 -5.07 -3.68 42.07
N PRO A 118 -6.08 -3.64 42.97
CA PRO A 118 -6.64 -2.39 43.46
C PRO A 118 -5.67 -1.71 44.43
N PRO A 119 -5.69 -0.37 44.49
CA PRO A 119 -4.90 0.37 45.46
C PRO A 119 -5.42 0.11 46.88
N VAL A 120 -4.52 0.19 47.87
CA VAL A 120 -4.86 -0.03 49.28
C VAL A 120 -5.60 1.17 49.87
N ASN A 121 -5.31 2.38 49.38
CA ASN A 121 -5.94 3.63 49.77
C ASN A 121 -5.86 4.67 48.62
N ASP A 122 -6.61 5.77 48.74
CA ASP A 122 -6.67 6.83 47.71
C ASP A 122 -5.31 7.52 47.44
N LYS A 123 -4.36 7.42 48.38
CA LYS A 123 -3.02 7.99 48.31
C LYS A 123 -1.98 6.97 48.73
N GLU A 124 -1.80 5.98 47.88
CA GLU A 124 -0.80 4.95 48.08
C GLU A 124 0.60 5.48 47.72
N SER A 125 1.57 5.29 48.61
CA SER A 125 2.97 5.61 48.32
C SER A 125 3.64 4.48 47.56
N SER A 126 4.74 4.80 46.86
CA SER A 126 5.49 3.81 46.08
C SER A 126 5.97 2.62 46.93
N ASP A 127 6.35 2.86 48.18
CA ASP A 127 6.80 1.82 49.11
C ASP A 127 5.68 0.84 49.48
N VAL A 128 4.46 1.35 49.67
CA VAL A 128 3.27 0.53 49.95
C VAL A 128 2.93 -0.32 48.73
N THR A 129 3.01 0.27 47.54
CA THR A 129 2.80 -0.46 46.27
C THR A 129 3.88 -1.51 46.03
N ALA A 130 5.13 -1.23 46.39
CA ALA A 130 6.21 -2.21 46.32
C ALA A 130 5.95 -3.39 47.26
N ALA A 131 5.52 -3.13 48.49
CA ALA A 131 5.14 -4.17 49.45
C ALA A 131 3.95 -5.01 48.96
N LEU A 132 2.99 -4.37 48.29
CA LEU A 132 1.86 -5.06 47.66
C LEU A 132 2.34 -5.99 46.53
N CYS A 133 3.29 -5.54 45.70
CA CYS A 133 3.91 -6.37 44.68
C CYS A 133 4.62 -7.59 45.28
N VAL A 134 5.40 -7.41 46.35
CA VAL A 134 6.07 -8.54 47.05
C VAL A 134 5.06 -9.55 47.58
N LYS A 135 3.97 -9.09 48.21
CA LYS A 135 2.88 -9.97 48.68
C LYS A 135 2.25 -10.75 47.52
N LEU A 136 2.01 -10.08 46.39
CA LEU A 136 1.49 -10.73 45.18
C LEU A 136 2.45 -11.80 44.68
N PHE A 137 3.74 -11.50 44.57
CA PHE A 137 4.75 -12.46 44.12
C PHE A 137 4.85 -13.66 45.06
N SER A 138 4.81 -13.44 46.37
CA SER A 138 4.76 -14.53 47.36
C SER A 138 3.50 -15.38 47.22
N ALA A 139 2.33 -14.77 46.98
CA ALA A 139 1.08 -15.51 46.71
C ALA A 139 1.17 -16.35 45.42
N LEU A 140 1.93 -15.89 44.43
CA LEU A 140 2.25 -16.61 43.19
C LEU A 140 3.40 -17.62 43.36
N ARG A 141 3.83 -17.91 44.60
CA ARG A 141 4.94 -18.82 44.95
C ARG A 141 6.31 -18.38 44.43
N VAL A 142 6.47 -17.10 44.12
CA VAL A 142 7.76 -16.49 43.81
C VAL A 142 8.33 -15.89 45.10
N ASN A 143 9.00 -16.74 45.89
CA ASN A 143 9.44 -16.38 47.25
C ASN A 143 10.79 -15.65 47.30
N ASP A 144 11.51 -15.57 46.17
CA ASP A 144 12.85 -14.98 46.09
C ASP A 144 12.83 -13.46 45.85
N VAL A 145 11.65 -12.83 45.86
CA VAL A 145 11.49 -11.38 45.63
C VAL A 145 11.34 -10.66 46.96
N SER A 146 12.32 -9.81 47.28
CA SER A 146 12.28 -8.92 48.43
C SER A 146 12.02 -7.47 48.00
N LEU A 147 11.74 -6.59 48.97
CA LEU A 147 11.64 -5.15 48.70
C LEU A 147 12.92 -4.54 48.12
N GLN A 148 14.09 -5.10 48.45
CA GLN A 148 15.38 -4.61 47.93
C GLN A 148 15.59 -4.93 46.45
N ASP A 149 14.78 -5.84 45.91
CA ASP A 149 14.83 -6.20 44.49
C ASP A 149 13.95 -5.27 43.63
N ILE A 150 13.08 -4.47 44.25
CA ILE A 150 12.20 -3.51 43.58
C ILE A 150 12.82 -2.11 43.65
N ASP A 151 13.07 -1.51 42.50
CA ASP A 151 13.57 -0.14 42.34
C ASP A 151 12.45 0.86 42.54
N THR A 152 11.31 0.63 41.89
CA THR A 152 10.13 1.51 41.99
C THR A 152 8.87 0.71 41.68
N ALA A 153 7.79 0.96 42.40
CA ALA A 153 6.46 0.46 42.06
C ALA A 153 5.43 1.57 42.16
N HIS A 154 4.60 1.76 41.13
CA HIS A 154 3.56 2.79 41.15
C HIS A 154 2.42 2.45 40.18
N HIS A 155 1.22 2.96 40.48
CA HIS A 155 0.09 2.93 39.58
C HIS A 155 0.29 3.92 38.42
N VAL A 156 -0.04 3.49 37.21
CA VAL A 156 0.02 4.31 35.99
C VAL A 156 -1.40 4.66 35.57
N PRO A 157 -1.77 5.96 35.61
CA PRO A 157 -3.09 6.40 35.18
C PRO A 157 -3.40 5.97 33.75
N LYS A 158 -4.58 5.39 33.53
CA LYS A 158 -5.05 5.08 32.18
C LYS A 158 -5.27 6.37 31.37
N ARG A 159 -4.83 6.37 30.11
CA ARG A 159 -5.07 7.47 29.14
C ARG A 159 -6.56 7.71 28.91
N ASN A 160 -7.39 6.66 28.96
CA ASN A 160 -8.84 6.74 28.82
C ASN A 160 -9.50 6.43 30.17
N ARG A 161 -10.00 7.47 30.84
CA ARG A 161 -10.71 7.35 32.13
C ARG A 161 -12.14 6.85 31.99
N ASN A 162 -12.64 6.64 30.76
CA ASN A 162 -14.04 6.24 30.51
C ASN A 162 -14.31 4.76 30.79
N SER A 163 -13.38 4.02 31.41
CA SER A 163 -13.57 2.64 31.84
C SER A 163 -13.31 2.53 33.34
N PRO A 164 -14.29 2.90 34.19
CA PRO A 164 -14.13 2.93 35.66
C PRO A 164 -13.94 1.54 36.28
N ALA A 165 -14.21 0.46 35.53
CA ALA A 165 -14.36 -0.88 36.07
C ALA A 165 -13.06 -1.57 36.48
N SER A 166 -11.89 -1.03 36.15
CA SER A 166 -10.60 -1.69 36.42
C SER A 166 -9.60 -0.72 37.05
N PRO A 167 -8.91 -1.13 38.13
CA PRO A 167 -7.82 -0.36 38.73
C PRO A 167 -6.74 0.05 37.73
N ASP A 168 -6.04 1.14 38.03
CA ASP A 168 -4.87 1.55 37.27
C ASP A 168 -3.78 0.47 37.36
N PRO A 169 -3.14 0.09 36.25
CA PRO A 169 -2.07 -0.90 36.26
C PRO A 169 -0.87 -0.43 37.07
N ILE A 170 -0.19 -1.34 37.76
CA ILE A 170 1.05 -1.05 38.46
C ILE A 170 2.23 -1.38 37.54
N ILE A 171 3.19 -0.47 37.46
CA ILE A 171 4.52 -0.77 36.91
C ILE A 171 5.45 -1.02 38.08
N CYS A 172 5.97 -2.24 38.17
CA CYS A 172 6.96 -2.68 39.13
C CYS A 172 8.30 -2.87 38.42
N LYS A 173 9.28 -2.03 38.75
CA LYS A 173 10.63 -2.04 38.19
C LYS A 173 11.60 -2.70 39.15
N PHE A 174 12.46 -3.58 38.67
CA PHE A 174 13.43 -4.30 39.48
C PHE A 174 14.83 -3.67 39.42
N VAL A 175 15.57 -3.73 40.54
CA VAL A 175 16.96 -3.22 40.67
C VAL A 175 17.95 -4.08 39.87
N ARG A 176 17.73 -5.39 39.75
CA ARG A 176 18.71 -6.34 39.17
C ARG A 176 18.15 -7.19 38.03
N ARG A 177 19.03 -7.49 37.06
CA ARG A 177 18.75 -8.27 35.85
C ARG A 177 18.23 -9.70 36.08
N LEU A 178 18.50 -10.29 37.25
CA LEU A 178 18.33 -11.73 37.50
C LEU A 178 16.91 -12.15 37.89
N VAL A 179 16.10 -11.22 38.40
CA VAL A 179 14.79 -11.57 38.97
C VAL A 179 13.78 -11.94 37.88
N LYS A 180 13.70 -11.15 36.79
CA LYS A 180 12.77 -11.43 35.67
C LYS A 180 13.03 -12.78 34.98
N THR A 181 14.29 -13.17 34.84
CA THR A 181 14.64 -14.46 34.22
C THR A 181 14.26 -15.68 35.06
N LYS A 182 14.15 -15.53 36.38
CA LYS A 182 13.78 -16.63 37.29
C LYS A 182 12.28 -16.68 37.57
N SER A 183 11.61 -15.54 37.66
CA SER A 183 10.18 -15.45 38.02
C SER A 183 9.21 -15.73 36.88
N TRP A 184 9.64 -15.65 35.61
CA TRP A 184 8.74 -15.78 34.45
C TRP A 184 9.07 -16.95 33.51
N ARG A 185 10.11 -17.76 33.79
CA ARG A 185 10.44 -18.96 33.01
C ARG A 185 9.53 -20.16 33.30
N GLN A 186 8.60 -20.03 34.24
CA GLN A 186 7.51 -20.98 34.43
C GLN A 186 6.18 -20.28 34.15
N ASP A 187 5.66 -20.57 32.95
CA ASP A 187 4.26 -20.46 32.55
C ASP A 187 3.57 -19.10 32.62
N VAL A 188 3.82 -18.22 31.63
CA VAL A 188 2.77 -17.30 31.18
C VAL A 188 2.90 -17.03 29.67
N LYS A 189 2.29 -17.90 28.85
CA LYS A 189 1.81 -17.51 27.53
C LYS A 189 0.53 -16.69 27.73
N TYR A 190 0.60 -15.36 27.64
CA TYR A 190 -0.59 -14.57 27.32
C TYR A 190 -0.35 -13.79 26.04
N THR A 191 -0.95 -14.34 24.98
CA THR A 191 -1.39 -13.65 23.77
C THR A 191 -2.31 -12.50 24.16
N ILE A 192 -1.97 -11.26 23.77
CA ILE A 192 -2.83 -10.34 23.00
C ILE A 192 -1.89 -9.53 22.10
#